data_AF-A0AA94HNR3-F1
#
_entry.id   AF-A0AA94HNR3-F1
#
_cell.length_a   1.000
_cell.length_b   1.000
_cell.length_c   1.000
_cell.angle_alpha   90.00
_cell.angle_beta   90.00
_cell.angle_gamma   90.00
#
_symmetry.space_group_name_H-M   'P 1'
#
loop_
_entity.id
_entity.type
_entity.pdbx_description
1 polymer ?
#
loop_
_entity_poly.entity_id
_entity_poly.type
_entity_poly.pdbx_seq_one_letter_code
_entity_poly.pdbx_strand_id
1 'polypeptide(L)'
;MSNEYSEDYLSRLRDAVERFEAAFEAWMATQVESSHMESRGLFPTVWAKEGQDADAVRRLELDVAEAAGLAARAVAVTGAYIAVAGLGMIDPISNWSFMSAPKAPLAPRDVRMTTANVKGRLDAMIIDSAAGTDSDLPKFAPAQFHQVVWAGAAAHWTTHQYRVAVREAAEGLTIHWKQKLCRNNVDDSVFWQQTLSPGQAEPGKPKLRWPGEDGDKTVRSIRGGLEPLAKALNGLATGLNLTVRNVTTHTRAELSEQEAMERLAAYSYLARILDQCTIDRGDDFEPESEPV
;
A
#
# COMPACT_ATOMS: atom_id res chain seq x y z
N MET A 1 17.36 7.05 -0.31
CA MET A 1 16.19 7.15 -1.19
C MET A 1 15.32 5.96 -0.84
N SER A 2 14.11 6.17 -0.33
CA SER A 2 13.20 5.07 0.00
C SER A 2 12.90 4.29 -1.27
N ASN A 3 13.10 2.99 -1.25
CA ASN A 3 12.80 2.20 -2.43
C ASN A 3 11.28 2.06 -2.55
N GLU A 4 10.66 2.87 -3.42
CA GLU A 4 9.20 2.96 -3.57
C GLU A 4 8.56 1.66 -4.10
N TYR A 5 9.35 0.72 -4.62
CA TYR A 5 8.88 -0.50 -5.27
C TYR A 5 9.50 -1.75 -4.64
N SER A 6 8.68 -2.77 -4.39
CA SER A 6 9.15 -4.06 -3.87
C SER A 6 9.92 -4.87 -4.92
N GLU A 7 10.87 -5.71 -4.48
CA GLU A 7 11.62 -6.62 -5.34
C GLU A 7 10.70 -7.52 -6.18
N ASP A 8 9.66 -8.10 -5.57
CA ASP A 8 8.63 -8.91 -6.24
C ASP A 8 7.94 -8.15 -7.37
N TYR A 9 7.59 -6.87 -7.14
CA TYR A 9 6.92 -6.05 -8.14
C TYR A 9 7.86 -5.74 -9.30
N LEU A 10 9.11 -5.35 -9.01
CA LEU A 10 10.11 -5.06 -10.02
C LEU A 10 10.46 -6.30 -10.86
N SER A 11 10.54 -7.48 -10.23
CA SER A 11 10.78 -8.76 -10.91
C SER A 11 9.64 -9.10 -11.87
N ARG A 12 8.38 -8.91 -11.46
CA ARG A 12 7.23 -9.11 -12.36
C ARG A 12 7.24 -8.16 -13.56
N LEU A 13 7.65 -6.90 -13.37
CA LEU A 13 7.81 -5.97 -14.48
C LEU A 13 8.95 -6.42 -15.41
N ARG A 14 10.04 -6.93 -14.84
CA ARG A 14 11.19 -7.42 -15.59
C ARG A 14 10.82 -8.62 -16.46
N ASP A 15 10.02 -9.56 -15.93
CA ASP A 15 9.46 -10.69 -16.68
C ASP A 15 8.51 -10.24 -17.80
N ALA A 16 7.67 -9.24 -17.53
CA ALA A 16 6.74 -8.71 -18.53
C ALA A 16 7.47 -8.10 -19.73
N VAL A 17 8.54 -7.35 -19.48
CA VAL A 17 9.39 -6.77 -20.54
C VAL A 17 10.11 -7.87 -21.33
N GLU A 18 10.53 -8.95 -20.66
CA GLU A 18 11.14 -10.12 -21.30
C GLU A 18 10.16 -10.85 -22.24
N ARG A 19 8.91 -11.01 -21.81
CA ARG A 19 7.85 -11.57 -22.65
C ARG A 19 7.54 -10.69 -23.85
N PHE A 20 7.52 -9.36 -23.65
CA PHE A 20 7.36 -8.42 -24.76
C PHE A 20 8.50 -8.53 -25.77
N GLU A 21 9.75 -8.56 -25.31
CA GLU A 21 10.91 -8.72 -26.20
C GLU A 21 10.81 -10.01 -27.02
N ALA A 22 10.47 -11.13 -26.38
CA ALA A 22 10.32 -12.41 -27.07
C ALA A 22 9.20 -12.38 -28.13
N ALA A 23 8.03 -11.83 -27.78
CA ALA A 23 6.92 -11.67 -28.73
C ALA A 23 7.30 -10.73 -29.88
N PHE A 24 7.96 -9.61 -29.56
CA PHE A 24 8.40 -8.62 -30.53
C PHE A 24 9.38 -9.20 -31.54
N GLU A 25 10.40 -9.93 -31.09
CA GLU A 25 11.36 -10.57 -32.00
C GLU A 25 10.72 -11.71 -32.81
N ALA A 26 9.79 -12.46 -32.24
CA ALA A 26 9.03 -13.47 -32.99
C ALA A 26 8.21 -12.84 -34.13
N TRP A 27 7.55 -11.71 -33.86
CA TRP A 27 6.86 -10.93 -34.90
C TRP A 27 7.86 -10.37 -35.91
N MET A 28 8.93 -9.70 -35.47
CA MET A 28 9.96 -9.12 -36.35
C MET A 28 10.62 -10.15 -37.27
N ALA A 29 10.70 -11.43 -36.87
CA ALA A 29 11.21 -12.50 -37.74
C ALA A 29 10.39 -12.67 -39.04
N THR A 30 9.12 -12.26 -39.03
CA THR A 30 8.21 -12.26 -40.20
C THR A 30 8.27 -10.97 -41.01
N GLN A 31 8.97 -9.95 -40.53
CA GLN A 31 8.98 -8.60 -41.11
C GLN A 31 10.31 -8.24 -41.78
N VAL A 32 10.25 -7.38 -42.80
CA VAL A 32 11.38 -6.64 -43.32
C VAL A 32 11.59 -5.40 -42.45
N GLU A 33 12.82 -5.16 -42.04
CA GLU A 33 13.22 -4.01 -41.22
C GLU A 33 13.87 -2.94 -42.09
N SER A 34 13.54 -1.68 -41.82
CA SER A 34 14.10 -0.50 -42.47
C SER A 34 14.35 0.62 -41.45
N SER A 35 15.35 1.45 -41.72
CA SER A 35 15.65 2.63 -40.92
C SER A 35 14.92 3.89 -41.44
N HIS A 36 14.82 4.93 -40.61
CA HIS A 36 14.31 6.23 -41.04
C HIS A 36 15.12 6.85 -42.21
N MET A 37 16.42 6.54 -42.31
CA MET A 37 17.26 6.98 -43.43
C MET A 37 16.90 6.28 -44.73
N GLU A 38 16.65 4.97 -44.69
CA GLU A 38 16.27 4.17 -45.84
C GLU A 38 14.83 4.44 -46.28
N SER A 39 13.92 4.64 -45.32
CA SER A 39 12.51 4.98 -45.56
C SER A 39 12.28 6.47 -45.90
N ARG A 40 13.33 7.30 -45.85
CA ARG A 40 13.30 8.77 -46.01
C ARG A 40 12.24 9.45 -45.14
N GLY A 41 11.85 8.83 -44.02
CA GLY A 41 10.80 9.31 -43.11
C GLY A 41 9.38 9.36 -43.70
N LEU A 42 9.16 8.74 -44.87
CA LEU A 42 7.86 8.74 -45.55
C LEU A 42 7.19 7.36 -45.54
N PHE A 43 8.00 6.30 -45.59
CA PHE A 43 7.54 4.92 -45.62
C PHE A 43 7.55 4.28 -44.22
N PRO A 44 6.78 3.19 -44.02
CA PRO A 44 6.88 2.36 -42.83
C PRO A 44 8.33 1.91 -42.57
N THR A 45 8.67 1.72 -41.30
CA THR A 45 9.97 1.15 -40.89
C THR A 45 9.91 -0.37 -40.80
N VAL A 46 8.71 -0.96 -40.84
CA VAL A 46 8.49 -2.41 -40.80
C VAL A 46 7.33 -2.79 -41.73
N TRP A 47 7.47 -3.90 -42.47
CA TRP A 47 6.38 -4.51 -43.24
C TRP A 47 6.60 -6.01 -43.43
N ALA A 48 5.53 -6.78 -43.67
CA ALA A 48 5.62 -8.24 -43.76
C ALA A 48 6.49 -8.68 -44.96
N LYS A 49 7.31 -9.71 -44.76
CA LYS A 49 8.09 -10.34 -45.85
C LYS A 49 7.17 -10.96 -46.88
N GLU A 50 7.59 -10.97 -48.15
CA GLU A 50 6.87 -11.68 -49.20
C GLU A 50 6.76 -13.18 -48.88
N GLY A 51 5.59 -13.76 -49.12
CA GLY A 51 5.33 -15.19 -48.91
C GLY A 51 5.04 -15.61 -47.46
N GLN A 52 4.94 -14.66 -46.51
CA GLN A 52 4.50 -14.97 -45.14
C GLN A 52 3.00 -15.30 -45.10
N ASP A 53 2.63 -16.22 -44.22
CA ASP A 53 1.22 -16.48 -43.90
C ASP A 53 0.63 -15.29 -43.12
N ALA A 54 -0.34 -14.62 -43.73
CA ALA A 54 -0.99 -13.44 -43.17
C ALA A 54 -1.72 -13.73 -41.84
N ASP A 55 -2.24 -14.96 -41.66
CA ASP A 55 -2.88 -15.34 -40.40
C ASP A 55 -1.87 -15.55 -39.28
N ALA A 56 -0.71 -16.14 -39.60
CA ALA A 56 0.40 -16.27 -38.65
C ALA A 56 0.96 -14.91 -38.24
N VAL A 57 1.17 -13.99 -39.19
CA VAL A 57 1.66 -12.63 -38.91
C VAL A 57 0.70 -11.88 -37.99
N ARG A 58 -0.61 -11.92 -38.27
CA ARG A 58 -1.63 -11.28 -37.42
C ARG A 58 -1.68 -11.86 -36.01
N ARG A 59 -1.46 -13.18 -35.87
CA ARG A 59 -1.42 -13.81 -34.54
C ARG A 59 -0.24 -13.30 -33.72
N LEU A 60 0.95 -13.28 -34.31
CA LEU A 60 2.15 -12.73 -33.66
C LEU A 60 1.97 -11.24 -33.32
N GLU A 61 1.30 -10.48 -34.19
CA GLU A 61 0.98 -9.08 -33.95
C GLU A 61 0.12 -8.88 -32.69
N LEU A 62 -0.87 -9.76 -32.47
CA LEU A 62 -1.70 -9.76 -31.26
C LEU A 62 -0.90 -10.14 -30.01
N ASP A 63 0.01 -11.12 -30.13
CA ASP A 63 0.89 -11.54 -29.03
C ASP A 63 1.79 -10.37 -28.58
N VAL A 64 2.31 -9.57 -29.52
CA VAL A 64 3.08 -8.35 -29.22
C VAL A 64 2.20 -7.32 -28.52
N ALA A 65 0.97 -7.08 -29.01
CA ALA A 65 0.05 -6.12 -28.40
C ALA A 65 -0.31 -6.49 -26.96
N GLU A 66 -0.58 -7.77 -26.67
CA GLU A 66 -0.87 -8.26 -25.33
C GLU A 66 0.34 -8.06 -24.40
N ALA A 67 1.53 -8.47 -24.84
CA ALA A 67 2.75 -8.34 -24.04
C ALA A 67 3.15 -6.87 -23.81
N ALA A 68 2.93 -6.00 -24.80
CA ALA A 68 3.19 -4.57 -24.71
C ALA A 68 2.35 -3.90 -23.62
N GLY A 69 1.06 -4.27 -23.49
CA GLY A 69 0.19 -3.73 -22.45
C GLY A 69 0.69 -4.01 -21.03
N LEU A 70 1.29 -5.17 -20.80
CA LEU A 70 1.91 -5.53 -19.53
C LEU A 70 3.26 -4.80 -19.33
N ALA A 71 4.08 -4.74 -20.38
CA ALA A 71 5.41 -4.12 -20.35
C ALA A 71 5.37 -2.58 -20.26
N ALA A 72 4.28 -1.92 -20.70
CA ALA A 72 4.10 -0.46 -20.64
C ALA A 72 4.29 0.12 -19.23
N ARG A 73 3.89 -0.63 -18.19
CA ARG A 73 4.08 -0.22 -16.80
C ARG A 73 5.56 -0.11 -16.42
N ALA A 74 6.41 -0.96 -17.00
CA ALA A 74 7.84 -0.90 -16.76
C ALA A 74 8.44 0.40 -17.29
N VAL A 75 7.98 0.89 -18.45
CA VAL A 75 8.44 2.16 -19.04
C VAL A 75 8.07 3.34 -18.16
N ALA A 76 6.88 3.34 -17.56
CA ALA A 76 6.46 4.36 -16.61
C ALA A 76 7.32 4.36 -15.34
N VAL A 77 7.64 3.17 -14.81
CA VAL A 77 8.50 3.02 -13.61
C VAL A 77 9.94 3.44 -13.90
N THR A 78 10.50 3.07 -15.05
CA THR A 78 11.88 3.40 -15.39
C THR A 78 12.03 4.78 -16.03
N GLY A 79 10.94 5.43 -16.44
CA GLY A 79 10.95 6.69 -17.19
C GLY A 79 11.63 6.59 -18.56
N ALA A 80 11.61 5.41 -19.20
CA ALA A 80 12.35 5.14 -20.44
C ALA A 80 11.62 5.62 -21.71
N TYR A 81 11.13 6.86 -21.66
CA TYR A 81 10.48 7.52 -22.80
C TYR A 81 11.51 8.09 -23.77
N ILE A 82 11.17 8.14 -25.06
CA ILE A 82 11.98 8.82 -26.08
C ILE A 82 11.28 10.09 -26.55
N ALA A 83 12.05 11.12 -26.91
CA ALA A 83 11.52 12.34 -27.48
C ALA A 83 11.41 12.21 -29.00
N VAL A 84 10.20 12.38 -29.55
CA VAL A 84 9.95 12.41 -30.99
C VAL A 84 9.42 13.77 -31.41
N ALA A 85 10.03 14.32 -32.46
CA ALA A 85 9.64 15.61 -33.01
C ALA A 85 8.15 15.61 -33.42
N GLY A 86 7.38 16.58 -32.91
CA GLY A 86 5.96 16.72 -33.20
C GLY A 86 5.02 15.82 -32.38
N LEU A 87 5.53 14.79 -31.71
CA LEU A 87 4.74 13.88 -30.87
C LEU A 87 5.09 13.96 -29.37
N GLY A 88 6.22 14.59 -29.01
CA GLY A 88 6.64 14.74 -27.62
C GLY A 88 7.31 13.47 -27.08
N MET A 89 7.15 13.21 -25.78
CA MET A 89 7.68 12.00 -25.16
C MET A 89 6.75 10.83 -25.43
N ILE A 90 7.28 9.78 -26.06
CA ILE A 90 6.53 8.57 -26.39
C ILE A 90 7.15 7.35 -25.73
N ASP A 91 6.32 6.34 -25.50
CA ASP A 91 6.74 5.00 -25.07
C ASP A 91 6.83 4.08 -26.31
N PRO A 92 8.04 3.71 -26.76
CA PRO A 92 8.22 2.80 -27.89
C PRO A 92 7.62 1.42 -27.69
N ILE A 93 7.53 0.91 -26.45
CA ILE A 93 6.96 -0.41 -26.15
C ILE A 93 5.45 -0.37 -26.37
N SER A 94 4.75 0.65 -25.86
CA SER A 94 3.29 0.77 -26.08
C SER A 94 2.92 1.14 -27.51
N ASN A 95 3.80 1.85 -28.22
CA ASN A 95 3.51 2.42 -29.54
C ASN A 95 4.21 1.68 -30.70
N TRP A 96 4.69 0.45 -30.47
CA TRP A 96 5.45 -0.35 -31.44
C TRP A 96 4.75 -0.47 -32.81
N SER A 97 3.41 -0.53 -32.84
CA SER A 97 2.63 -0.71 -34.06
C SER A 97 2.71 0.47 -35.03
N PHE A 98 3.14 1.66 -34.57
CA PHE A 98 3.36 2.82 -35.44
C PHE A 98 4.46 2.59 -36.48
N MET A 99 5.32 1.58 -36.29
CA MET A 99 6.36 1.21 -37.26
C MET A 99 5.80 0.71 -38.59
N SER A 100 4.60 0.10 -38.56
CA SER A 100 3.90 -0.40 -39.75
C SER A 100 3.08 0.69 -40.46
N ALA A 101 2.97 1.88 -39.87
CA ALA A 101 2.18 2.98 -40.42
C ALA A 101 3.01 3.87 -41.36
N PRO A 102 2.37 4.57 -42.32
CA PRO A 102 3.04 5.62 -43.09
C PRO A 102 3.61 6.71 -42.18
N LYS A 103 4.76 7.29 -42.55
CA LYS A 103 5.49 8.27 -41.73
C LYS A 103 5.73 7.77 -40.30
N ALA A 104 6.15 6.51 -40.17
CA ALA A 104 6.42 5.88 -38.90
C ALA A 104 7.38 6.75 -38.05
N PRO A 105 6.97 7.16 -36.83
CA PRO A 105 7.81 7.93 -35.91
C PRO A 105 8.83 7.07 -35.16
N LEU A 106 8.72 5.75 -35.26
CA LEU A 106 9.55 4.76 -34.58
C LEU A 106 10.23 3.85 -35.59
N ALA A 107 11.43 3.39 -35.26
CA ALA A 107 12.10 2.27 -35.91
C ALA A 107 12.27 1.09 -34.93
N PRO A 108 12.48 -0.15 -35.43
CA PRO A 108 12.65 -1.32 -34.57
C PRO A 108 13.80 -1.17 -33.58
N ARG A 109 14.86 -0.47 -33.99
CA ARG A 109 15.97 -0.09 -33.12
C ARG A 109 15.51 0.66 -31.87
N ASP A 110 14.54 1.58 -31.99
CA ASP A 110 14.07 2.38 -30.86
C ASP A 110 13.34 1.50 -29.84
N VAL A 111 12.48 0.58 -30.33
CA VAL A 111 11.78 -0.40 -29.49
C VAL A 111 12.77 -1.31 -28.76
N ARG A 112 13.77 -1.85 -29.47
CA ARG A 112 14.83 -2.70 -28.88
C ARG A 112 15.69 -1.95 -27.86
N MET A 113 16.11 -0.73 -28.18
CA MET A 113 16.92 0.10 -27.29
C MET A 113 16.15 0.46 -26.02
N THR A 114 14.87 0.84 -26.13
CA THR A 114 14.03 1.08 -24.96
C THR A 114 13.85 -0.18 -24.14
N THR A 115 13.56 -1.32 -24.78
CA THR A 115 13.41 -2.61 -24.09
C THR A 115 14.67 -2.97 -23.30
N ALA A 116 15.85 -2.86 -23.90
CA ALA A 116 17.12 -3.10 -23.22
C ALA A 116 17.39 -2.10 -22.07
N ASN A 117 17.07 -0.82 -22.28
CA ASN A 117 17.22 0.22 -21.26
C ASN A 117 16.30 -0.04 -20.05
N VAL A 118 15.03 -0.38 -20.30
CA VAL A 118 14.05 -0.73 -19.27
C VAL A 118 14.53 -1.94 -18.47
N LYS A 119 14.98 -3.02 -19.13
CA LYS A 119 15.52 -4.20 -18.45
C LYS A 119 16.69 -3.84 -17.53
N GLY A 120 17.69 -3.13 -18.05
CA GLY A 120 18.86 -2.74 -17.25
C GLY A 120 18.53 -1.83 -16.07
N ARG A 121 17.55 -0.92 -16.22
CA ARG A 121 17.09 -0.06 -15.12
C ARG A 121 16.29 -0.85 -14.09
N LEU A 122 15.44 -1.78 -14.51
CA LEU A 122 14.75 -2.68 -13.59
C LEU A 122 15.74 -3.56 -12.83
N ASP A 123 16.74 -4.13 -13.50
CA ASP A 123 17.78 -4.95 -12.85
C ASP A 123 18.54 -4.11 -11.80
N ALA A 124 18.88 -2.85 -12.10
CA ALA A 124 19.49 -1.94 -11.13
C ALA A 124 18.55 -1.65 -9.94
N MET A 125 17.27 -1.38 -10.19
CA MET A 125 16.27 -1.14 -9.13
C MET A 125 16.03 -2.40 -8.28
N ILE A 126 16.11 -3.60 -8.86
CA ILE A 126 16.03 -4.88 -8.14
C ILE A 126 17.25 -5.05 -7.24
N ILE A 127 18.47 -4.79 -7.76
CA ILE A 127 19.70 -4.84 -6.98
C ILE A 127 19.65 -3.83 -5.82
N ASP A 128 19.21 -2.60 -6.10
CA ASP A 128 19.05 -1.56 -5.08
C ASP A 128 17.96 -1.94 -4.05
N SER A 129 16.91 -2.64 -4.47
CA SER A 129 15.88 -3.19 -3.58
C SER A 129 16.42 -4.27 -2.68
N ALA A 130 17.14 -5.24 -3.24
CA ALA A 130 17.77 -6.32 -2.50
C ALA A 130 18.81 -5.75 -1.51
N ALA A 131 19.61 -4.77 -1.92
CA ALA A 131 20.57 -4.08 -1.08
C ALA A 131 19.88 -3.23 0.02
N GLY A 132 18.74 -2.62 -0.27
CA GLY A 132 17.89 -1.96 0.72
C GLY A 132 17.18 -2.94 1.67
N THR A 133 17.00 -4.20 1.24
CA THR A 133 16.45 -5.30 2.04
C THR A 133 17.52 -5.95 2.93
N ASP A 134 18.80 -5.76 2.60
CA ASP A 134 19.98 -6.05 3.45
C ASP A 134 20.15 -5.02 4.58
N SER A 135 19.23 -4.07 4.69
CA SER A 135 19.09 -3.32 5.92
C SER A 135 18.41 -4.23 6.93
N ASP A 136 19.10 -4.52 8.03
CA ASP A 136 18.58 -4.97 9.34
C ASP A 136 17.51 -4.02 9.92
N LEU A 137 16.58 -3.54 9.08
CA LEU A 137 15.47 -2.71 9.48
C LEU A 137 14.33 -3.63 9.88
N PRO A 138 13.75 -3.44 11.06
CA PRO A 138 12.58 -4.19 11.47
C PRO A 138 11.46 -4.02 10.44
N LYS A 139 11.14 -5.10 9.72
CA LYS A 139 10.01 -5.13 8.78
C LYS A 139 8.72 -5.03 9.59
N PHE A 140 8.04 -3.89 9.48
CA PHE A 140 6.80 -3.63 10.20
C PHE A 140 5.62 -4.18 9.39
N ALA A 141 5.04 -5.30 9.82
CA ALA A 141 3.94 -5.95 9.12
C ALA A 141 2.58 -5.56 9.74
N PRO A 142 1.67 -4.87 9.02
CA PRO A 142 0.37 -4.47 9.55
C PRO A 142 -0.48 -5.64 10.05
N ALA A 143 -0.32 -6.84 9.44
CA ALA A 143 -0.98 -8.06 9.90
C ALA A 143 -0.57 -8.52 11.31
N GLN A 144 0.55 -8.00 11.85
CA GLN A 144 0.98 -8.26 13.22
C GLN A 144 0.41 -7.26 14.24
N PHE A 145 -0.42 -6.30 13.81
CA PHE A 145 -1.13 -5.45 14.74
C PHE A 145 -2.05 -6.25 15.66
N HIS A 146 -2.39 -5.65 16.80
CA HIS A 146 -3.34 -6.22 17.74
C HIS A 146 -4.63 -6.61 17.03
N GLN A 147 -5.15 -7.81 17.30
CA GLN A 147 -6.26 -8.41 16.56
C GLN A 147 -7.49 -7.49 16.47
N VAL A 148 -7.86 -6.83 17.58
CA VAL A 148 -9.00 -5.90 17.61
C VAL A 148 -8.80 -4.69 16.69
N VAL A 149 -7.57 -4.17 16.65
CA VAL A 149 -7.21 -3.00 15.82
C VAL A 149 -7.17 -3.39 14.36
N TRP A 150 -6.54 -4.53 14.05
CA TRP A 150 -6.46 -5.03 12.68
C TRP A 150 -7.83 -5.44 12.12
N ALA A 151 -8.71 -6.04 12.95
CA ALA A 151 -10.06 -6.41 12.53
C ALA A 151 -10.88 -5.21 12.04
N GLY A 152 -10.75 -4.04 12.69
CA GLY A 152 -11.38 -2.80 12.22
C GLY A 152 -10.73 -2.22 10.95
N ALA A 153 -9.41 -2.34 10.80
CA ALA A 153 -8.69 -1.74 9.68
C ALA A 153 -8.70 -2.57 8.38
N ALA A 154 -8.70 -3.91 8.48
CA ALA A 154 -8.26 -4.82 7.42
C ALA A 154 -8.98 -4.59 6.07
N ALA A 155 -10.32 -4.52 6.08
CA ALA A 155 -11.12 -4.38 4.86
C ALA A 155 -10.82 -3.08 4.10
N HIS A 156 -10.64 -1.99 4.83
CA HIS A 156 -10.33 -0.67 4.27
C HIS A 156 -8.85 -0.55 3.89
N TRP A 157 -7.96 -1.22 4.64
CA TRP A 157 -6.54 -1.28 4.31
C TRP A 157 -6.31 -1.96 2.96
N THR A 158 -6.95 -3.11 2.71
CA THR A 158 -6.80 -3.84 1.44
C THR A 158 -7.32 -3.07 0.22
N THR A 159 -8.22 -2.11 0.43
CA THR A 159 -8.78 -1.25 -0.62
C THR A 159 -8.07 0.11 -0.71
N HIS A 160 -6.93 0.28 -0.02
CA HIS A 160 -6.13 1.51 0.03
C HIS A 160 -6.91 2.73 0.58
N GLN A 161 -7.96 2.49 1.36
CA GLN A 161 -8.74 3.52 2.04
C GLN A 161 -8.15 3.76 3.44
N TYR A 162 -6.90 4.18 3.47
CA TYR A 162 -6.09 4.19 4.69
C TYR A 162 -6.64 5.08 5.81
N ARG A 163 -7.20 6.24 5.46
CA ARG A 163 -7.91 7.11 6.39
C ARG A 163 -9.12 6.44 7.04
N VAL A 164 -9.87 5.67 6.26
CA VAL A 164 -11.04 4.93 6.76
C VAL A 164 -10.58 3.77 7.64
N ALA A 165 -9.54 3.04 7.23
CA ALA A 165 -8.95 1.96 8.02
C ALA A 165 -8.54 2.40 9.44
N VAL A 166 -7.88 3.56 9.56
CA VAL A 166 -7.49 4.13 10.87
C VAL A 166 -8.72 4.48 11.71
N ARG A 167 -9.77 5.04 11.11
CA ARG A 167 -11.01 5.40 11.81
C ARG A 167 -11.72 4.17 12.37
N GLU A 168 -11.96 3.17 11.51
CA GLU A 168 -12.66 1.95 11.91
C GLU A 168 -11.89 1.16 12.98
N ALA A 169 -10.56 1.15 12.92
CA ALA A 169 -9.73 0.55 13.97
C ALA A 169 -9.88 1.25 15.34
N ALA A 170 -9.94 2.58 15.35
CA ALA A 170 -10.11 3.37 16.57
C ALA A 170 -11.49 3.13 17.22
N GLU A 171 -12.53 3.14 16.39
CA GLU A 171 -13.91 2.89 16.80
C GLU A 171 -14.08 1.45 17.29
N GLY A 172 -13.57 0.48 16.54
CA GLY A 172 -13.59 -0.93 16.89
C GLY A 172 -12.92 -1.23 18.23
N LEU A 173 -11.79 -0.58 18.54
CA LEU A 173 -11.13 -0.72 19.85
C LEU A 173 -12.01 -0.23 21.01
N THR A 174 -12.70 0.90 20.83
CA THR A 174 -13.56 1.46 21.87
C THR A 174 -14.80 0.59 22.08
N ILE A 175 -15.43 0.13 21.00
CA ILE A 175 -16.58 -0.80 21.06
C ILE A 175 -16.20 -2.09 21.78
N HIS A 176 -15.05 -2.68 21.43
CA HIS A 176 -14.56 -3.90 22.07
C HIS A 176 -14.45 -3.77 23.59
N TRP A 177 -13.85 -2.68 24.08
CA TRP A 177 -13.68 -2.47 25.52
C TRP A 177 -14.98 -2.08 26.24
N LYS A 178 -15.86 -1.32 25.59
CA LYS A 178 -17.21 -1.05 26.13
C LYS A 178 -18.00 -2.33 26.33
N GLN A 179 -17.95 -3.25 25.37
CA GLN A 179 -18.59 -4.56 25.47
C GLN A 179 -17.97 -5.39 26.60
N LYS A 180 -16.63 -5.46 26.67
CA LYS A 180 -15.88 -6.21 27.70
C LYS A 180 -16.15 -5.71 29.13
N LEU A 181 -16.46 -4.42 29.30
CA LEU A 181 -16.77 -3.78 30.58
C LEU A 181 -18.26 -3.54 30.82
N CYS A 182 -19.13 -3.99 29.91
CA CYS A 182 -20.58 -3.77 29.97
C CYS A 182 -20.98 -2.27 30.08
N ARG A 183 -20.23 -1.37 29.43
CA ARG A 183 -20.43 0.10 29.47
C ARG A 183 -20.83 0.69 28.12
N ASN A 184 -21.82 0.09 27.47
CA ASN A 184 -22.22 0.49 26.11
C ASN A 184 -22.94 1.85 26.04
N ASN A 185 -23.52 2.32 27.16
CA ASN A 185 -24.38 3.52 27.21
C ASN A 185 -23.64 4.82 27.59
N VAL A 186 -22.31 4.88 27.41
CA VAL A 186 -21.47 6.00 27.84
C VAL A 186 -20.73 6.56 26.62
N ASP A 187 -20.61 7.88 26.50
CA ASP A 187 -19.81 8.51 25.44
C ASP A 187 -18.35 8.03 25.47
N ASP A 188 -17.69 7.93 24.30
CA ASP A 188 -16.33 7.38 24.19
C ASP A 188 -15.32 8.09 25.09
N SER A 189 -15.35 9.42 25.13
CA SER A 189 -14.46 10.24 25.96
C SER A 189 -14.69 9.99 27.45
N VAL A 190 -15.95 9.96 27.87
CA VAL A 190 -16.36 9.72 29.26
C VAL A 190 -16.05 8.30 29.68
N PHE A 191 -16.26 7.32 28.80
CA PHE A 191 -15.93 5.91 29.03
C PHE A 191 -14.45 5.75 29.35
N TRP A 192 -13.56 6.26 28.49
CA TRP A 192 -12.11 6.14 28.70
C TRP A 192 -11.65 6.91 29.93
N GLN A 193 -12.17 8.13 30.15
CA GLN A 193 -11.84 8.93 31.34
C GLN A 193 -12.18 8.19 32.63
N GLN A 194 -13.40 7.64 32.75
CA GLN A 194 -13.83 6.97 33.97
C GLN A 194 -13.12 5.63 34.17
N THR A 195 -12.96 4.86 33.11
CA THR A 195 -12.37 3.51 33.14
C THR A 195 -10.89 3.53 33.50
N LEU A 196 -10.16 4.58 33.11
CA LEU A 196 -8.72 4.68 33.34
C LEU A 196 -8.34 5.64 34.48
N SER A 197 -9.31 6.35 35.05
CA SER A 197 -9.07 7.24 36.20
C SER A 197 -8.52 6.48 37.41
N PRO A 198 -7.66 7.14 38.23
CA PRO A 198 -7.15 6.55 39.45
C PRO A 198 -8.26 6.29 40.49
N GLY A 199 -7.94 5.48 41.50
CA GLY A 199 -8.82 5.14 42.62
C GLY A 199 -9.52 3.78 42.47
N GLN A 200 -10.39 3.47 43.44
CA GLN A 200 -11.19 2.24 43.45
C GLN A 200 -12.30 2.30 42.39
N ALA A 201 -12.70 1.13 41.88
CA ALA A 201 -13.86 1.01 41.01
C ALA A 201 -15.16 1.18 41.81
N GLU A 202 -16.18 1.74 41.18
CA GLU A 202 -17.54 1.83 41.73
C GLU A 202 -18.44 0.79 41.03
N PRO A 203 -19.52 0.30 41.67
CA PRO A 203 -20.50 -0.56 41.02
C PRO A 203 -21.01 0.05 39.71
N GLY A 204 -20.96 -0.71 38.61
CA GLY A 204 -21.34 -0.24 37.26
C GLY A 204 -20.33 0.68 36.57
N LYS A 205 -19.21 1.01 37.22
CA LYS A 205 -18.09 1.77 36.64
C LYS A 205 -16.77 1.01 36.87
N PRO A 206 -16.60 -0.15 36.21
CA PRO A 206 -15.36 -0.90 36.30
C PRO A 206 -14.17 -0.07 35.81
N LYS A 207 -13.02 -0.28 36.43
CA LYS A 207 -11.76 0.38 36.11
C LYS A 207 -10.73 -0.62 35.64
N LEU A 208 -9.87 -0.18 34.72
CA LEU A 208 -8.71 -0.95 34.28
C LEU A 208 -7.51 -0.60 35.16
N ARG A 209 -6.97 -1.60 35.83
CA ARG A 209 -5.81 -1.46 36.72
C ARG A 209 -4.64 -2.26 36.19
N TRP A 210 -3.50 -1.59 36.02
CA TRP A 210 -2.25 -2.28 35.72
C TRP A 210 -1.89 -3.24 36.88
N PRO A 211 -1.59 -4.51 36.61
CA PRO A 211 -1.28 -5.50 37.65
C PRO A 211 -0.01 -5.12 38.42
N GLY A 212 0.02 -5.42 39.71
CA GLY A 212 1.19 -5.18 40.57
C GLY A 212 0.85 -4.54 41.91
N GLU A 213 1.82 -4.57 42.82
CA GLU A 213 1.69 -4.01 44.18
C GLU A 213 1.77 -2.48 44.18
N ASP A 214 0.98 -1.83 45.04
CA ASP A 214 0.88 -0.36 45.14
C ASP A 214 2.20 0.31 45.59
N GLY A 215 3.12 -0.46 46.17
CA GLY A 215 4.43 0.01 46.63
C GLY A 215 5.48 0.16 45.52
N ASP A 216 5.27 -0.43 44.34
CA ASP A 216 6.24 -0.37 43.25
C ASP A 216 6.13 0.97 42.49
N LYS A 217 7.24 1.72 42.45
CA LYS A 217 7.37 3.00 41.76
C LYS A 217 7.11 2.88 40.26
N THR A 218 7.46 1.76 39.64
CA THR A 218 7.23 1.49 38.21
C THR A 218 5.75 1.29 37.94
N VAL A 219 5.07 0.49 38.77
CA VAL A 219 3.61 0.27 38.70
C VAL A 219 2.86 1.59 38.91
N ARG A 220 3.28 2.41 39.88
CA ARG A 220 2.69 3.73 40.13
C ARG A 220 2.91 4.71 38.97
N SER A 221 4.09 4.68 38.34
CA SER A 221 4.41 5.52 37.19
C SER A 221 3.64 5.10 35.92
N ILE A 222 3.50 3.79 35.68
CA ILE A 222 2.71 3.25 34.56
C ILE A 222 1.23 3.60 34.79
N ARG A 223 0.67 3.32 35.98
CA ARG A 223 -0.72 3.66 36.32
C ARG A 223 -1.02 5.15 36.17
N GLY A 224 -0.11 6.02 36.60
CA GLY A 224 -0.24 7.47 36.41
C GLY A 224 -0.10 7.94 34.95
N GLY A 225 0.52 7.14 34.08
CA GLY A 225 0.69 7.43 32.65
C GLY A 225 -0.44 6.93 31.75
N LEU A 226 -1.17 5.87 32.15
CA LEU A 226 -2.23 5.26 31.33
C LEU A 226 -3.42 6.19 31.07
N GLU A 227 -3.86 6.94 32.07
CA GLU A 227 -4.95 7.91 31.93
C GLU A 227 -4.57 9.08 30.99
N PRO A 228 -3.44 9.79 31.19
CA PRO A 228 -2.98 10.80 30.24
C PRO A 228 -2.71 10.23 28.84
N LEU A 229 -2.19 9.01 28.74
CA LEU A 229 -1.91 8.36 27.47
C LEU A 229 -3.20 8.04 26.72
N ALA A 230 -4.22 7.49 27.38
CA ALA A 230 -5.50 7.23 26.75
C ALA A 230 -6.27 8.50 26.42
N LYS A 231 -6.18 9.52 27.26
CA LYS A 231 -6.70 10.86 26.95
C LYS A 231 -5.97 11.49 25.76
N ALA A 232 -4.65 11.29 25.66
CA ALA A 232 -3.84 11.75 24.54
C ALA A 232 -4.12 10.96 23.25
N LEU A 233 -4.38 9.65 23.34
CA LEU A 233 -4.70 8.79 22.20
C LEU A 233 -6.14 8.96 21.73
N ASN A 234 -7.08 9.20 22.64
CA ASN A 234 -8.43 9.64 22.29
C ASN A 234 -8.41 11.08 21.74
N GLY A 235 -7.59 11.94 22.32
CA GLY A 235 -7.27 13.26 21.79
C GLY A 235 -6.59 13.19 20.43
N LEU A 236 -5.79 12.16 20.16
CA LEU A 236 -5.18 11.86 18.86
C LEU A 236 -6.24 11.32 17.90
N ALA A 237 -7.12 10.42 18.31
CA ALA A 237 -8.23 9.91 17.50
C ALA A 237 -9.19 11.04 17.09
N THR A 238 -9.59 11.84 18.06
CA THR A 238 -10.46 13.01 17.92
C THR A 238 -9.75 14.12 17.15
N GLY A 239 -8.49 14.38 17.48
CA GLY A 239 -7.63 15.36 16.82
C GLY A 239 -7.35 14.99 15.37
N LEU A 240 -7.12 13.71 15.06
CA LEU A 240 -7.05 13.18 13.71
C LEU A 240 -8.40 13.36 13.02
N ASN A 241 -9.53 12.98 13.62
CA ASN A 241 -10.85 13.23 13.04
C ASN A 241 -11.15 14.72 12.79
N LEU A 242 -10.65 15.65 13.62
CA LEU A 242 -10.88 17.09 13.49
C LEU A 242 -9.88 17.79 12.56
N THR A 243 -8.60 17.40 12.57
CA THR A 243 -7.58 17.90 11.63
C THR A 243 -7.77 17.29 10.25
N VAL A 244 -8.14 16.01 10.16
CA VAL A 244 -8.59 15.38 8.93
C VAL A 244 -9.92 15.96 8.47
N ARG A 245 -10.88 16.32 9.34
CA ARG A 245 -12.06 17.09 8.93
C ARG A 245 -11.72 18.48 8.37
N ASN A 246 -10.73 19.19 8.95
CA ASN A 246 -10.29 20.48 8.41
C ASN A 246 -9.55 20.36 7.07
N VAL A 247 -8.75 19.31 6.87
CA VAL A 247 -8.19 19.00 5.56
C VAL A 247 -9.30 18.54 4.62
N THR A 248 -10.20 17.64 4.99
CA THR A 248 -11.22 17.03 4.10
C THR A 248 -12.40 17.93 3.72
N THR A 249 -12.65 19.04 4.43
CA THR A 249 -13.66 20.01 4.00
C THR A 249 -13.12 20.97 2.94
N HIS A 250 -11.79 21.09 2.81
CA HIS A 250 -11.13 21.95 1.81
C HIS A 250 -10.09 21.25 0.91
N THR A 251 -9.77 19.96 1.13
CA THR A 251 -8.76 19.14 0.43
C THR A 251 -9.04 17.63 0.61
N ARG A 252 -9.39 16.93 -0.49
CA ARG A 252 -9.78 15.49 -0.50
C ARG A 252 -8.63 14.47 -0.35
N ALA A 253 -7.50 14.82 0.25
CA ALA A 253 -6.30 13.97 0.22
C ALA A 253 -6.43 12.73 1.12
N GLU A 254 -6.12 11.56 0.57
CA GLU A 254 -5.99 10.28 1.28
C GLU A 254 -4.67 10.25 2.08
N LEU A 255 -4.59 9.46 3.15
CA LEU A 255 -3.33 9.27 3.88
C LEU A 255 -2.35 8.45 3.03
N SER A 256 -1.05 8.70 3.18
CA SER A 256 -0.06 7.73 2.73
C SER A 256 -0.12 6.46 3.59
N GLU A 257 0.37 5.35 3.03
CA GLU A 257 0.44 4.07 3.73
C GLU A 257 1.25 4.17 5.03
N GLN A 258 2.39 4.87 4.99
CA GLN A 258 3.26 5.09 6.15
C GLN A 258 2.53 5.86 7.26
N GLU A 259 1.88 6.98 6.92
CA GLU A 259 1.12 7.78 7.88
C GLU A 259 0.00 6.98 8.55
N ALA A 260 -0.69 6.15 7.79
CA ALA A 260 -1.73 5.29 8.34
C ALA A 260 -1.18 4.17 9.22
N MET A 261 -0.03 3.59 8.83
CA MET A 261 0.66 2.56 9.59
C MET A 261 1.09 3.08 10.97
N GLU A 262 1.65 4.28 11.06
CA GLU A 262 2.05 4.92 12.32
C GLU A 262 0.85 5.09 13.28
N ARG A 263 -0.30 5.48 12.74
CA ARG A 263 -1.54 5.66 13.50
C ARG A 263 -2.09 4.32 13.99
N LEU A 264 -2.12 3.30 13.13
CA LEU A 264 -2.53 1.94 13.54
C LEU A 264 -1.58 1.34 14.56
N ALA A 265 -0.26 1.62 14.47
CA ALA A 265 0.73 1.19 15.45
C ALA A 265 0.43 1.76 16.84
N ALA A 266 0.05 3.03 16.94
CA ALA A 266 -0.33 3.67 18.21
C ALA A 266 -1.55 2.97 18.84
N TYR A 267 -2.61 2.68 18.07
CA TYR A 267 -3.77 1.93 18.58
C TYR A 267 -3.42 0.49 18.95
N SER A 268 -2.61 -0.18 18.14
CA SER A 268 -2.17 -1.55 18.39
C SER A 268 -1.37 -1.64 19.70
N TYR A 269 -0.46 -0.70 19.93
CA TYR A 269 0.29 -0.62 21.18
C TYR A 269 -0.61 -0.36 22.39
N LEU A 270 -1.58 0.55 22.27
CA LEU A 270 -2.58 0.78 23.32
C LEU A 270 -3.36 -0.49 23.64
N ALA A 271 -3.87 -1.19 22.63
CA ALA A 271 -4.65 -2.39 22.84
C ALA A 271 -3.86 -3.46 23.62
N ARG A 272 -2.57 -3.64 23.30
CA ARG A 272 -1.66 -4.55 24.04
C ARG A 272 -1.40 -4.12 25.48
N ILE A 273 -1.37 -2.83 25.75
CA ILE A 273 -1.26 -2.30 27.12
C ILE A 273 -2.54 -2.61 27.89
N LEU A 274 -3.71 -2.36 27.29
CA LEU A 274 -5.01 -2.58 27.94
C LEU A 274 -5.24 -4.06 28.24
N ASP A 275 -4.77 -4.97 27.37
CA ASP A 275 -4.85 -6.41 27.60
C ASP A 275 -4.01 -6.89 28.80
N GLN A 276 -2.99 -6.12 29.18
CA GLN A 276 -2.21 -6.40 30.38
C GLN A 276 -2.91 -5.90 31.66
N CYS A 277 -3.96 -5.07 31.56
CA CYS A 277 -4.69 -4.57 32.71
C CYS A 277 -5.67 -5.61 33.27
N THR A 278 -5.77 -5.64 34.60
CA THR A 278 -6.85 -6.32 35.33
C THR A 278 -8.09 -5.44 35.38
N ILE A 279 -9.27 -6.08 35.35
CA ILE A 279 -10.55 -5.38 35.47
C ILE A 279 -10.96 -5.39 36.95
N ASP A 280 -11.00 -4.22 37.57
CA ASP A 280 -11.58 -4.01 38.89
C ASP A 280 -13.04 -3.61 38.71
N ARG A 281 -13.98 -4.46 39.16
CA ARG A 281 -15.43 -4.22 39.04
C ARG A 281 -16.05 -3.58 40.29
N GLY A 282 -15.28 -3.39 41.36
CA GLY A 282 -15.79 -2.98 42.67
C GLY A 282 -16.49 -4.13 43.41
N ASP A 283 -16.59 -4.03 44.74
CA ASP A 283 -16.96 -5.12 45.66
C ASP A 283 -18.45 -5.58 45.63
N ASP A 284 -19.24 -5.22 44.62
CA ASP A 284 -20.66 -5.63 44.48
C ASP A 284 -21.00 -6.26 43.10
N PHE A 285 -20.03 -6.81 42.36
CA PHE A 285 -20.32 -7.49 41.10
C PHE A 285 -20.83 -8.93 41.36
N GLU A 286 -22.15 -9.11 41.49
CA GLU A 286 -22.78 -10.42 41.30
C GLU A 286 -22.77 -10.76 39.79
N PRO A 287 -22.06 -11.81 39.35
CA PRO A 287 -22.21 -12.26 37.97
C PRO A 287 -23.62 -12.82 37.78
N GLU A 288 -24.37 -12.28 36.82
CA GLU A 288 -25.59 -12.93 36.33
C GLU A 288 -25.24 -14.38 35.96
N SER A 289 -25.83 -15.32 36.70
CA SER A 289 -25.76 -16.75 36.41
C SER A 289 -26.30 -17.01 35.00
N GLU A 290 -25.50 -17.65 34.17
CA GLU A 290 -25.91 -18.12 32.84
C GLU A 290 -27.21 -18.96 32.95
N PRO A 291 -28.24 -18.73 32.11
CA PRO A 291 -29.38 -19.61 32.07
C PRO A 291 -28.97 -20.94 31.41
N VAL A 292 -29.37 -22.04 32.06
CA VAL A 292 -29.23 -23.44 31.60
C VAL A 292 -29.97 -23.67 30.28
#